data_AF-A0A497A204-F1
#
_entry.id   AF-A0A497A204-F1
#
_cell.length_a   1.000
_cell.length_b   1.000
_cell.length_c   1.000
_cell.angle_alpha   90.00
_cell.angle_beta   90.00
_cell.angle_gamma   90.00
#
_symmetry.space_group_name_H-M   'P 1'
#
loop_
_entity.id
_entity.type
_entity.pdbx_description
1 polymer ?
#
loop_
_entity_poly.entity_id
_entity_poly.type
_entity_poly.pdbx_seq_one_letter_code
_entity_poly.pdbx_strand_id
1 'polypeptide(L)' 'VQAVTHYDDPEILAEVSRSLGEPMVGINISEVPQAERLAVRGW' A
#
# COMPACT_ATOMS: atom_id res chain seq x y z
N VAL A 1 4.21 2.56 -14.00
CA VAL A 1 4.12 4.03 -13.90
C VAL A 1 2.71 4.58 -14.15
N GLN A 2 1.86 3.92 -14.94
CA GLN A 2 0.51 4.41 -15.28
C GLN A 2 -0.39 4.71 -14.06
N ALA A 3 -0.36 3.88 -13.01
CA ALA A 3 -1.17 4.12 -11.80
C ALA A 3 -0.82 5.44 -11.07
N VAL A 4 0.45 5.86 -11.09
CA VAL A 4 0.88 7.11 -10.43
C VAL A 4 0.62 8.31 -11.34
N THR A 5 0.71 8.13 -12.66
CA THR A 5 0.42 9.17 -13.64
C THR A 5 -1.07 9.53 -13.69
N HIS A 6 -1.96 8.55 -13.55
CA HIS A 6 -3.42 8.70 -13.64
C HIS A 6 -4.11 8.50 -12.29
N TYR A 7 -3.57 9.10 -11.24
CA TYR A 7 -4.03 8.88 -9.87
C TYR A 7 -5.47 9.37 -9.61
N ASP A 8 -6.00 10.25 -10.45
CA ASP A 8 -7.33 10.85 -10.37
C ASP A 8 -8.37 10.25 -11.34
N ASP A 9 -7.94 9.35 -12.24
CA ASP A 9 -8.82 8.69 -13.21
C ASP A 9 -9.22 7.28 -12.72
N PRO A 10 -10.46 7.09 -12.23
CA PRO A 10 -10.90 5.80 -11.69
C PRO A 10 -11.01 4.70 -12.75
N GLU A 11 -11.23 5.04 -14.02
CA GLU A 11 -11.39 4.04 -15.09
C GLU A 11 -10.03 3.40 -15.41
N ILE A 12 -9.00 4.23 -15.58
CA ILE A 12 -7.63 3.77 -15.84
C ILE A 12 -7.13 2.96 -14.65
N LEU A 13 -7.33 3.42 -13.42
CA LEU A 13 -6.93 2.71 -12.20
C LEU A 13 -7.58 1.31 -12.11
N ALA A 14 -8.86 1.20 -12.47
CA ALA A 14 -9.55 -0.09 -12.51
C ALA A 14 -9.01 -1.02 -13.60
N GLU A 15 -8.53 -0.50 -14.72
CA GLU A 15 -7.90 -1.28 -15.78
C GLU A 15 -6.52 -1.79 -15.35
N VAL A 16 -5.64 -0.91 -14.85
CA VAL A 16 -4.27 -1.31 -14.45
C VAL A 16 -4.23 -2.17 -13.19
N SER A 17 -5.28 -2.16 -12.38
CA SER A 17 -5.39 -3.03 -11.20
C SER A 17 -5.82 -4.46 -11.53
N ARG A 18 -6.23 -4.75 -12.77
CA ARG A 18 -6.62 -6.11 -13.18
C ARG A 18 -5.37 -6.98 -13.35
N SER A 19 -5.49 -8.23 -12.91
CA SER A 19 -4.47 -9.27 -13.12
C SER A 19 -3.10 -9.02 -12.45
N LEU A 20 -3.03 -8.16 -11.42
CA LEU A 20 -1.79 -7.90 -10.67
C LEU A 20 -1.33 -9.05 -9.76
N GLY A 21 -2.12 -10.12 -9.63
CA GLY A 21 -1.85 -11.25 -8.75
C GLY A 21 -2.27 -10.99 -7.30
N GLU A 22 -1.86 -11.88 -6.40
CA GLU A 22 -2.17 -11.71 -4.98
C GLU A 22 -1.28 -10.63 -4.35
N PRO A 23 -1.87 -9.66 -3.64
CA PRO A 23 -1.09 -8.68 -2.90
C PRO A 23 -0.30 -9.38 -1.79
N MET A 24 0.87 -8.84 -1.46
CA MET A 24 1.62 -9.30 -0.29
C MET A 24 0.78 -9.09 0.98
N VAL A 25 0.83 -10.06 1.91
CA VAL A 25 0.15 -9.97 3.20
C VAL A 25 0.76 -8.84 4.01
N GLY A 26 -0.07 -7.89 4.44
CA GLY A 26 0.36 -6.83 5.34
C GLY A 26 0.62 -7.36 6.76
N ILE A 27 1.57 -6.74 7.46
CA ILE A 27 1.82 -7.01 8.88
C ILE A 27 0.99 -6.03 9.71
N ASN A 28 0.21 -6.52 10.67
CA ASN A 28 -0.54 -5.64 11.56
C ASN A 28 0.42 -4.87 12.48
N ILE A 29 0.11 -3.60 12.76
CA ILE A 29 0.94 -2.76 13.66
C ILE A 29 1.16 -3.38 15.05
N SER A 30 0.19 -4.15 15.54
CA SER A 30 0.27 -4.88 16.81
C SER A 30 1.30 -6.02 16.79
N GLU A 31 1.62 -6.54 15.61
CA GLU A 31 2.58 -7.63 15.40
C GLU A 31 3.99 -7.10 15.12
N VAL A 32 4.14 -5.80 14.80
CA VAL A 32 5.45 -5.19 14.52
C VAL A 32 6.21 -4.93 15.83
N PRO A 33 7.42 -5.50 16.00
CA PRO A 33 8.27 -5.24 17.16
C PRO A 33 8.52 -3.74 17.35
N GLN A 34 8.61 -3.28 18.60
CA GLN A 34 8.78 -1.85 18.88
C GLN A 34 10.05 -1.24 18.27
N ALA A 35 11.10 -2.06 18.08
CA ALA A 35 12.35 -1.64 17.45
C ALA A 35 12.25 -1.40 15.93
N GLU A 36 11.27 -2.03 15.27
CA GLU A 36 11.05 -1.93 13.81
C GLU A 36 9.97 -0.88 13.47
N ARG A 37 9.26 -0.37 14.48
CA ARG A 37 8.29 0.70 14.30
C ARG A 37 9.01 2.01 14.01
N LEU A 38 8.81 2.53 12.80
CA LEU A 38 9.33 3.83 12.36
C LEU A 38 8.89 4.99 13.26
N ALA A 39 7.74 4.86 13.92
CA ALA A 39 7.26 5.80 14.93
C ALA A 39 7.46 5.22 16.33
N VAL A 40 8.44 5.74 17.08
CA VAL A 40 8.81 5.23 18.41
C VAL A 40 8.00 5.86 19.54
N ARG A 41 7.35 7.02 19.29
CA ARG A 41 6.36 7.72 20.13
C ARG A 41 6.15 9.17 19.63
N GLY A 42 4.89 9.63 19.70
CA GLY A 42 4.51 11.04 19.87
C GLY A 42 4.46 11.92 18.62
N TRP A 43 3.27 12.44 18.33
CA TRP A 43 3.15 13.88 18.11
C TRP A 43 3.38 14.58 19.45
#